data_AF-A0A7S2EHS7-F1
#
_entry.id   AF-A0A7S2EHS7-F1
#
_cell.length_a   1.000
_cell.length_b   1.000
_cell.length_c   1.000
_cell.angle_alpha   90.00
_cell.angle_beta   90.00
_cell.angle_gamma   90.00
#
_symmetry.space_group_name_H-M   'P 1'
#
loop_
_entity.id
_entity.type
_entity.pdbx_description
1 polymer ?
#
loop_
_entity_poly.entity_id
_entity_poly.type
_entity_poly.pdbx_seq_one_letter_code
_entity_poly.pdbx_strand_id
1 'polypeptide(L)'
;ATFDELLKSEYVSPNHVTYGTMMKATARLLPLRSQLRQKWTKKLFEKSSKDGYVGDMFLSWLKEAASPKHYHELTRGRKRQNFPPEWTRNVIERRPAKK
;
A
#
# COMPACT_ATOMS: atom_id res chain seq x y z
N ALA A 1 -18.56 -7.77 -0.44
CA ALA A 1 -17.67 -7.46 -1.57
C ALA A 1 -17.73 -5.95 -1.79
N THR A 2 -16.59 -5.27 -1.93
CA THR A 2 -16.56 -3.79 -1.97
C THR A 2 -15.29 -3.26 -2.66
N PHE A 3 -14.11 -3.76 -2.29
CA PHE A 3 -12.86 -3.30 -2.92
C PHE A 3 -12.60 -3.90 -4.31
N ASP A 4 -12.85 -5.21 -4.49
CA ASP A 4 -12.70 -5.83 -5.81
C ASP A 4 -13.73 -5.33 -6.83
N GLU A 5 -14.87 -4.82 -6.37
CA GLU A 5 -15.87 -4.14 -7.22
C GLU A 5 -15.39 -2.75 -7.61
N LEU A 6 -14.81 -1.99 -6.68
CA LEU A 6 -14.18 -0.70 -6.98
C LEU A 6 -13.08 -0.85 -8.04
N LEU A 7 -12.27 -1.91 -7.96
CA LEU A 7 -11.23 -2.21 -8.97
C LEU A 7 -11.77 -2.51 -10.37
N LYS A 8 -13.06 -2.83 -10.50
CA LYS A 8 -13.73 -3.14 -11.77
C LYS A 8 -14.64 -2.01 -12.25
N SER A 9 -14.78 -0.94 -11.47
CA SER A 9 -15.67 0.17 -11.81
C SER A 9 -15.08 1.00 -12.95
N GLU A 10 -15.95 1.39 -13.88
CA GLU A 10 -15.60 2.35 -14.95
C GLU A 10 -15.71 3.81 -14.49
N TYR A 11 -16.41 4.06 -13.37
CA TYR A 11 -16.74 5.42 -12.90
C TYR A 11 -15.79 5.92 -11.81
N VAL A 12 -15.24 5.01 -11.00
CA VAL A 12 -14.43 5.36 -9.84
C VAL A 12 -13.18 4.49 -9.78
N SER A 13 -12.05 5.11 -9.44
CA SER A 13 -10.76 4.43 -9.30
C SER A 13 -10.20 4.62 -7.89
N PRO A 14 -9.52 3.62 -7.32
CA PRO A 14 -8.89 3.75 -6.02
C PRO A 14 -7.77 4.81 -6.06
N ASN A 15 -7.65 5.56 -4.98
CA ASN A 15 -6.60 6.56 -4.79
C ASN A 15 -5.71 6.23 -3.59
N HIS A 16 -4.79 7.13 -3.24
CA HIS A 16 -3.89 6.97 -2.10
C HIS A 16 -4.62 6.71 -0.76
N VAL A 17 -5.79 7.34 -0.55
CA VAL A 17 -6.62 7.11 0.65
C VAL A 17 -7.22 5.71 0.64
N THR A 18 -7.74 5.27 -0.51
CA THR A 18 -8.31 3.93 -0.67
C THR A 18 -7.26 2.85 -0.36
N TYR A 19 -6.09 2.92 -1.01
CA TYR A 19 -5.03 1.94 -0.82
C TYR A 19 -4.50 1.93 0.61
N GLY A 20 -4.27 3.10 1.22
CA GLY A 20 -3.82 3.18 2.61
C GLY A 20 -4.87 2.66 3.60
N THR A 21 -6.15 2.90 3.35
CA THR A 21 -7.26 2.38 4.17
C THR A 21 -7.35 0.86 4.08
N MET A 22 -7.25 0.29 2.87
CA MET A 22 -7.24 -1.16 2.68
C MET A 22 -6.02 -1.84 3.32
N MET A 23 -4.85 -1.20 3.25
CA MET A 23 -3.65 -1.71 3.93
C MET A 23 -3.79 -1.64 5.46
N LYS A 24 -4.34 -0.55 6.00
CA LYS A 24 -4.67 -0.41 7.43
C LYS A 24 -5.61 -1.51 7.89
N ALA A 25 -6.68 -1.78 7.14
CA ALA A 25 -7.62 -2.86 7.44
C ALA A 25 -6.92 -4.23 7.44
N THR A 26 -6.06 -4.49 6.45
CA THR A 26 -5.23 -5.70 6.38
C THR A 26 -4.35 -5.86 7.63
N ALA A 27 -3.71 -4.77 8.10
CA ALA A 27 -2.85 -4.78 9.28
C ALA A 27 -3.60 -5.02 10.59
N ARG A 28 -4.82 -4.49 10.72
CA ARG A 28 -5.60 -4.48 11.97
C ARG A 28 -6.56 -5.65 12.12
N LEU A 29 -7.15 -6.12 11.02
CA LEU A 29 -8.21 -7.12 11.05
C LEU A 29 -7.70 -8.55 10.82
N LEU A 30 -6.60 -8.72 10.09
CA LEU A 30 -6.06 -10.04 9.79
C LEU A 30 -4.94 -10.44 10.75
N PRO A 31 -4.89 -11.69 11.25
CA PRO A 31 -3.82 -12.14 12.13
C PRO A 31 -2.45 -12.05 11.47
N LEU A 32 -1.42 -11.64 12.21
CA LEU A 32 -0.06 -11.35 11.70
C LEU A 32 0.58 -12.52 10.95
N ARG A 33 0.35 -13.75 11.41
CA ARG A 33 0.91 -14.97 10.80
C ARG A 33 -0.02 -15.65 9.79
N SER A 34 -1.18 -15.05 9.51
CA SER A 34 -2.12 -15.65 8.56
C SER A 34 -1.62 -15.51 7.11
N GLN A 35 -1.75 -16.59 6.35
CA GLN A 35 -1.48 -16.59 4.90
C GLN A 35 -2.36 -15.59 4.16
N LEU A 36 -3.58 -15.38 4.66
CA LEU A 36 -4.52 -14.41 4.11
C LEU A 36 -3.98 -12.97 4.20
N ARG A 37 -3.38 -12.58 5.34
CA ARG A 37 -2.75 -11.28 5.50
C ARG A 37 -1.60 -11.08 4.53
N GLN A 38 -0.73 -12.08 4.37
CA GLN A 38 0.40 -12.01 3.43
C GLN A 38 -0.10 -11.85 1.99
N LYS A 39 -1.10 -12.65 1.59
CA LYS A 39 -1.74 -12.57 0.28
C LYS A 39 -2.32 -11.18 0.00
N TRP A 40 -3.08 -10.61 0.94
CA TRP A 40 -3.65 -9.27 0.78
C TRP A 40 -2.61 -8.17 0.79
N THR A 41 -1.61 -8.27 1.65
CA THR A 41 -0.49 -7.31 1.72
C THR A 41 0.23 -7.24 0.37
N LYS A 42 0.58 -8.40 -0.20
CA LYS A 42 1.20 -8.49 -1.52
C LYS A 42 0.29 -7.94 -2.63
N LYS A 43 -0.98 -8.36 -2.67
CA LYS A 43 -1.96 -7.91 -3.68
C LYS A 43 -2.12 -6.38 -3.65
N LEU A 44 -2.26 -5.79 -2.46
CA LEU A 44 -2.41 -4.34 -2.30
C LEU A 44 -1.12 -3.60 -2.69
N PHE A 45 0.05 -4.13 -2.33
CA PHE A 45 1.33 -3.54 -2.73
C PHE A 45 1.50 -3.52 -4.24
N GLU A 46 1.28 -4.65 -4.93
CA GLU A 46 1.39 -4.73 -6.38
C GLU A 46 0.44 -3.77 -7.10
N LYS A 47 -0.82 -3.70 -6.63
CA LYS A 47 -1.83 -2.78 -7.19
C LYS A 47 -1.48 -1.31 -6.93
N SER A 48 -1.13 -0.96 -5.69
CA SER A 48 -0.74 0.41 -5.33
C SER A 48 0.51 0.87 -6.07
N SER A 49 1.51 -0.01 -6.23
CA SER A 49 2.73 0.24 -7.00
C SER A 49 2.46 0.45 -8.48
N LYS A 50 1.57 -0.32 -9.09
CA LYS A 50 1.17 -0.15 -10.49
C LYS A 50 0.40 1.18 -10.71
N ASP A 51 -0.48 1.51 -9.77
CA ASP A 51 -1.32 2.69 -9.86
C ASP A 51 -0.61 3.96 -9.38
N GLY A 52 0.58 3.84 -8.78
CA GLY A 52 1.40 4.98 -8.37
C GLY A 52 1.02 5.62 -7.04
N TYR A 53 0.44 4.85 -6.12
CA TYR A 53 -0.10 5.34 -4.85
C TYR A 53 0.67 4.88 -3.59
N VAL A 54 1.95 4.50 -3.74
CA VAL A 54 2.80 4.04 -2.62
C VAL A 54 3.35 5.23 -1.83
N GLY A 55 2.53 5.79 -0.95
CA GLY A 55 2.89 6.90 -0.05
C GLY A 55 3.37 6.47 1.34
N ASP A 56 3.77 7.44 2.16
CA ASP A 56 4.17 7.30 3.56
C ASP A 56 3.07 6.64 4.40
N MET A 57 1.81 7.03 4.21
CA MET A 57 0.68 6.41 4.90
C MET A 57 0.54 4.93 4.50
N PHE A 58 0.70 4.61 3.23
CA PHE A 58 0.64 3.22 2.79
C PHE A 58 1.81 2.41 3.35
N LEU A 59 3.01 2.97 3.35
CA LEU A 59 4.23 2.32 3.83
C LEU A 59 4.24 2.09 5.36
N SER A 60 3.68 3.02 6.14
CA SER A 60 3.55 2.82 7.59
C SER A 60 2.65 1.62 7.87
N TRP A 61 1.49 1.53 7.22
CA TRP A 61 0.61 0.37 7.35
C TRP A 61 1.20 -0.89 6.75
N LEU A 62 2.01 -0.80 5.69
CA LEU A 62 2.68 -1.96 5.10
C LEU A 62 3.70 -2.56 6.08
N LYS A 63 4.46 -1.74 6.82
CA LYS A 63 5.38 -2.22 7.86
C LYS A 63 4.66 -2.93 8.99
N GLU A 64 3.48 -2.44 9.36
CA GLU A 64 2.62 -3.11 10.32
C GLU A 64 2.06 -4.41 9.75
N ALA A 65 1.56 -4.39 8.51
CA ALA A 65 0.92 -5.52 7.84
C ALA A 65 1.88 -6.68 7.51
N ALA A 66 3.11 -6.38 7.13
CA ALA A 66 4.10 -7.35 6.69
C ALA A 66 5.06 -7.75 7.82
N SER A 67 5.54 -9.00 7.81
CA SER A 67 6.75 -9.32 8.58
C SER A 67 7.95 -8.57 8.00
N PRO A 68 9.04 -8.33 8.76
CA PRO A 68 10.22 -7.63 8.24
C PRO A 68 10.80 -8.25 6.97
N LYS A 69 10.80 -9.59 6.89
CA LYS A 69 11.21 -10.34 5.69
C LYS A 69 10.30 -10.04 4.50
N HIS A 70 8.97 -10.10 4.70
CA HIS A 70 8.00 -9.86 3.63
C HIS A 70 8.00 -8.39 3.17
N TYR A 71 8.20 -7.44 4.10
CA TYR A 71 8.38 -6.03 3.77
C TYR A 71 9.62 -5.83 2.88
N HIS A 72 10.74 -6.47 3.26
CA HIS A 72 11.98 -6.40 2.50
C HIS A 72 11.83 -7.01 1.09
N GLU A 73 11.13 -8.13 0.97
CA GLU A 73 10.83 -8.78 -0.32
C GLU A 73 10.01 -7.87 -1.24
N LEU A 74 8.93 -7.27 -0.73
CA LEU A 74 8.05 -6.38 -1.51
C LEU A 74 8.78 -5.11 -1.95
N THR A 75 9.50 -4.47 -1.04
CA THR A 75 10.22 -3.22 -1.31
C THR A 75 11.58 -3.43 -1.97
N ARG A 76 12.04 -4.68 -2.09
CA ARG A 76 13.40 -5.06 -2.49
C ARG A 76 14.48 -4.32 -1.66
N GLY A 77 14.20 -4.09 -0.39
CA GLY A 77 15.04 -3.33 0.52
C GLY A 77 15.19 -1.84 0.21
N ARG A 78 14.45 -1.30 -0.77
CA ARG A 78 14.53 0.11 -1.14
C ARG A 78 13.88 0.99 -0.08
N LYS A 79 14.49 2.14 0.19
CA LYS A 79 13.82 3.24 0.91
C LYS A 79 12.88 3.95 -0.06
N ARG A 80 11.85 4.62 0.48
CA ARG A 80 10.88 5.39 -0.31
C ARG A 80 11.52 6.35 -1.31
N GLN A 81 12.59 7.04 -0.90
CA GLN A 81 13.34 7.99 -1.74
C GLN A 81 13.95 7.34 -3.00
N ASN A 82 14.16 6.02 -2.96
CA ASN A 82 14.74 5.22 -4.03
C ASN A 82 13.68 4.34 -4.72
N PHE A 83 12.40 4.59 -4.44
CA PHE A 83 11.34 3.92 -5.17
C PHE A 83 11.26 4.42 -6.59
N PRO A 84 10.91 3.54 -7.54
CA PRO A 84 10.65 3.97 -8.90
C PRO A 84 9.56 5.04 -8.92
N PRO A 85 9.70 6.09 -9.76
CA PRO A 85 8.69 7.15 -9.86
C PRO A 85 7.29 6.62 -10.14
N GLU A 86 7.17 5.53 -10.90
CA GLU A 86 5.89 4.88 -11.21
C GLU A 86 5.12 4.41 -9.98
N TRP A 87 5.80 4.09 -8.87
CA TRP A 87 5.14 3.66 -7.62
C TRP A 87 4.59 4.84 -6.82
N THR A 88 5.09 6.04 -7.06
CA THR A 88 4.81 7.23 -6.23
C THR A 88 4.17 8.38 -7.01
N ARG A 89 4.03 8.25 -8.33
CA ARG A 89 3.58 9.31 -9.26
C ARG A 89 2.26 9.99 -8.91
N ASN A 90 1.34 9.29 -8.25
CA ASN A 90 -0.01 9.79 -7.93
C ASN A 90 -0.18 10.07 -6.42
N VAL A 91 0.92 10.06 -5.66
CA VAL A 91 0.91 10.39 -4.23
C VAL A 91 0.94 11.91 -4.05
N ILE A 92 -0.20 12.48 -3.65
CA ILE A 92 -0.29 13.89 -3.22
C ILE A 92 -0.07 13.94 -1.71
N GLU A 93 1.17 14.01 -1.29
CA GLU A 93 1.51 14.21 0.11
C GLU A 93 1.81 15.67 0.41
N ARG A 94 1.12 16.23 1.40
CA ARG A 94 1.51 17.51 1.97
C ARG A 94 2.85 17.30 2.69
N ARG A 95 3.92 17.86 2.12
CA ARG A 95 5.19 17.96 2.85
C ARG A 95 4.91 18.73 4.15
N PRO A 96 5.25 18.21 5.34
CA PRO A 96 5.23 19.03 6.53
C PRO A 96 6.16 20.23 6.28
N ALA A 97 5.68 21.44 6.56
CA ALA A 97 6.49 22.64 6.46
C ALA A 97 7.78 22.42 7.28
N LYS A 98 8.95 22.67 6.66
CA LYS A 98 10.22 22.67 7.40
C LYS A 98 10.08 23.70 8.53
N LYS A 99 10.14 23.23 9.77
CA LYS A 99 10.46 24.10 10.92
C LYS A 99 11.95 24.37 10.94
#